data_AF-S4P2G6-F1
#
_entry.id   AF-S4P2G6-F1
#
_cell.length_a   1.000
_cell.length_b   1.000
_cell.length_c   1.000
_cell.angle_alpha   90.00
_cell.angle_beta   90.00
_cell.angle_gamma   90.00
#
_symmetry.space_group_name_H-M   'P 1'
#
loop_
_entity.id
_entity.type
_entity.pdbx_description
1 polymer ?
#
loop_
_entity_poly.entity_id
_entity_poly.type
_entity_poly.pdbx_seq_one_letter_code
_entity_poly.pdbx_strand_id
1 'polypeptide(L)'
;MSDPPPKKPVKVVVLGDIGRSPRMQYHALSLAGAGHSVNLIGYVETKPLSEIEQNPLITVTKLHPLKVESYPKIVRYILKATWQSISLLLTLFVTGKCSYILCQNPPAIPTLPVCRFYCLVTRTKLIIDWHNYACSIMALSLSSNHPLLKISTYIEKGFGQSSDNNLCVTYAMKRDLLENWNIIATVLYDRPPKIFHPITLQEKHDWFIKIGQQYEEFRCSEHECGDSNTMTAFTKVIENTVRVRYDRPGLLFSSTSWTPDEDFGILMEALQVYERTYNLSKKLPKLICVITGKGPMKEHFKKQIASRNWEHVSVVTPWLEAADYPTMVASADLGVCLHTSSSGLDLPMKVVDMFGAGLPVLACDFNCLDELVQHGENGYVFKTSDELSKQIVSWFEEFPNNTKQNEIVENIKDKLIQFQENRWEDNWNLRAKKFFE
;
A
#
# COMPACT_ATOMS: atom_id res chain seq x y z
N MET A 1 8.89 -34.76 27.03
CA MET A 1 8.62 -33.41 26.49
C MET A 1 9.97 -32.80 26.17
N SER A 2 10.32 -32.65 24.90
CA SER A 2 11.54 -31.94 24.50
C SER A 2 11.38 -30.46 24.87
N ASP A 3 12.38 -29.87 25.51
CA ASP A 3 12.43 -28.43 25.75
C ASP A 3 12.17 -27.67 24.45
N PRO A 4 11.42 -26.55 24.48
CA PRO A 4 11.27 -25.72 23.29
C PRO A 4 12.66 -25.29 22.80
N PRO A 5 12.91 -25.30 21.48
CA PRO A 5 14.21 -24.95 20.93
C PRO A 5 14.66 -23.57 21.44
N PRO A 6 15.96 -23.37 21.68
CA PRO A 6 16.48 -22.14 22.27
C PRO A 6 16.10 -20.94 21.38
N LYS A 7 15.45 -19.94 22.01
CA LYS A 7 14.96 -18.73 21.36
C LYS A 7 16.12 -17.97 20.71
N LYS A 8 16.18 -17.98 19.38
CA LYS A 8 17.27 -17.35 18.60
C LYS A 8 17.00 -15.84 18.43
N PRO A 9 17.93 -14.94 18.78
CA PRO A 9 17.78 -13.51 18.54
C PRO A 9 17.85 -13.17 17.04
N VAL A 10 16.93 -12.32 16.58
CA VAL A 10 16.80 -11.87 15.18
C VAL A 10 16.87 -10.36 15.10
N LYS A 11 17.60 -9.83 14.11
CA LYS A 11 17.60 -8.39 13.81
C LYS A 11 16.81 -8.16 12.52
N VAL A 12 15.83 -7.27 12.60
CA VAL A 12 15.04 -6.82 11.44
C VAL A 12 15.53 -5.42 11.09
N VAL A 13 16.13 -5.26 9.91
CA VAL A 13 16.80 -4.02 9.51
C VAL A 13 16.02 -3.31 8.42
N VAL A 14 15.63 -2.07 8.71
CA VAL A 14 14.95 -1.16 7.79
C VAL A 14 15.72 0.15 7.77
N LEU A 15 16.48 0.42 6.71
CA LEU A 15 17.18 1.70 6.55
C LEU A 15 16.22 2.79 6.01
N GLY A 16 15.09 2.92 6.70
CA GLY A 16 13.95 3.79 6.40
C GLY A 16 13.12 4.02 7.68
N ASP A 17 12.02 4.77 7.57
CA ASP A 17 11.11 5.00 8.69
C ASP A 17 10.29 3.75 9.01
N ILE A 18 10.44 3.22 10.23
CA ILE A 18 9.78 2.00 10.68
C ILE A 18 8.26 2.15 10.61
N GLY A 19 7.72 3.29 11.04
CA GLY A 19 6.27 3.53 11.04
C GLY A 19 5.64 3.52 9.65
N ARG A 20 6.46 3.66 8.59
CA ARG A 20 6.04 3.61 7.18
C ARG A 20 6.42 2.31 6.47
N SER A 21 6.90 1.32 7.22
CA SER A 21 7.36 0.03 6.70
C SER A 21 6.51 -1.10 7.29
N PRO A 22 5.20 -1.18 6.98
CA PRO A 22 4.26 -2.09 7.63
C PRO A 22 4.69 -3.55 7.51
N ARG A 23 5.14 -3.98 6.32
CA ARG A 23 5.66 -5.33 6.07
C ARG A 23 6.75 -5.74 7.05
N MET A 24 7.70 -4.85 7.34
CA MET A 24 8.81 -5.15 8.26
C MET A 24 8.36 -5.18 9.73
N GLN A 25 7.35 -4.38 10.08
CA GLN A 25 6.68 -4.49 11.39
C GLN A 25 5.94 -5.83 11.51
N TYR A 26 5.26 -6.28 10.45
CA TYR A 26 4.60 -7.59 10.45
C TYR A 26 5.61 -8.75 10.54
N HIS A 27 6.75 -8.66 9.86
CA HIS A 27 7.86 -9.59 10.07
C HIS A 27 8.31 -9.64 11.54
N ALA A 28 8.51 -8.48 12.17
CA ALA A 28 8.91 -8.40 13.57
C ALA A 28 7.86 -9.04 14.50
N LEU A 29 6.57 -8.78 14.27
CA LEU A 29 5.47 -9.39 15.02
C LEU A 29 5.41 -10.90 14.82
N SER A 30 5.51 -11.40 13.59
CA SER A 30 5.49 -12.84 13.31
C SER A 30 6.69 -13.58 13.92
N LEU A 31 7.88 -12.97 13.88
CA LEU A 31 9.07 -13.50 14.54
C LEU A 31 8.91 -13.55 16.07
N ALA A 32 8.39 -12.48 16.66
CA ALA A 32 8.08 -12.44 18.09
C ALA A 32 7.00 -13.47 18.48
N GLY A 33 5.96 -13.63 17.66
CA GLY A 33 4.92 -14.65 17.82
C GLY A 33 5.45 -16.08 17.73
N ALA A 34 6.51 -16.30 16.93
CA ALA A 34 7.26 -17.56 16.90
C ALA A 34 8.24 -17.73 18.09
N GLY A 35 8.29 -16.77 19.02
CA GLY A 35 9.08 -16.83 20.25
C GLY A 35 10.51 -16.28 20.14
N HIS A 36 10.89 -15.65 19.01
CA HIS A 36 12.19 -15.02 18.86
C HIS A 36 12.26 -13.69 19.59
N SER A 37 13.43 -13.35 20.14
CA SER A 37 13.73 -11.98 20.53
C SER A 37 14.11 -11.19 19.29
N VAL A 38 13.41 -10.09 19.02
CA VAL A 38 13.53 -9.30 17.81
C VAL A 38 14.08 -7.92 18.14
N ASN A 39 15.13 -7.51 17.44
CA ASN A 39 15.57 -6.12 17.43
C ASN A 39 15.23 -5.48 16.08
N LEU A 40 14.27 -4.55 16.09
CA LEU A 40 13.83 -3.81 14.92
C LEU A 40 14.63 -2.51 14.81
N ILE A 41 15.50 -2.43 13.80
CA ILE A 41 16.50 -1.38 13.63
C ILE A 41 16.11 -0.49 12.44
N GLY A 42 15.96 0.81 12.67
CA GLY A 42 15.60 1.76 11.62
C GLY A 42 15.39 3.18 12.12
N TYR A 43 14.87 4.07 11.26
CA TYR A 43 14.47 5.41 11.68
C TYR A 43 13.09 5.35 12.34
N VAL A 44 12.87 6.23 13.31
CA VAL A 44 11.58 6.37 14.02
C VAL A 44 11.13 7.82 13.87
N GLU A 45 10.60 8.13 12.69
CA GLU A 45 10.03 9.45 12.37
C GLU A 45 8.51 9.43 12.51
N THR A 46 7.88 8.32 12.14
CA THR A 46 6.45 8.05 12.36
C THR A 46 6.30 6.99 13.46
N LYS A 47 5.21 7.08 14.24
CA LYS A 47 4.91 6.11 15.29
C LYS A 47 4.73 4.70 14.70
N PRO A 48 5.44 3.66 15.20
CA PRO A 48 5.18 2.27 14.84
C PRO A 48 3.77 1.81 15.27
N LEU A 49 3.38 0.62 14.81
CA LEU A 49 2.18 -0.08 15.29
C LEU A 49 2.22 -0.22 16.81
N SER A 50 1.07 -0.03 17.46
CA SER A 50 0.96 -0.14 18.92
C SER A 50 1.40 -1.53 19.41
N GLU A 51 1.14 -2.56 18.60
CA GLU A 51 1.53 -3.95 18.85
C GLU A 51 3.06 -4.12 18.86
N ILE A 52 3.81 -3.31 18.12
CA ILE A 52 5.28 -3.31 18.17
C ILE A 52 5.77 -2.72 19.49
N GLU A 53 5.19 -1.58 19.90
CA GLU A 53 5.60 -0.87 21.12
C GLU A 53 5.28 -1.66 22.40
N GLN A 54 4.19 -2.43 22.37
CA GLN A 54 3.69 -3.18 23.53
C GLN A 54 4.29 -4.60 23.64
N ASN A 55 4.98 -5.09 22.60
CA ASN A 55 5.46 -6.47 22.58
C ASN A 55 6.81 -6.61 23.33
N PRO A 56 6.88 -7.39 24.41
CA PRO A 56 8.09 -7.50 25.24
C PRO A 56 9.25 -8.22 24.54
N LEU A 57 9.00 -8.96 23.45
CA LEU A 57 10.03 -9.63 22.67
C LEU A 57 10.63 -8.74 21.58
N ILE A 58 10.05 -7.55 21.34
CA ILE A 58 10.50 -6.62 20.32
C ILE A 58 11.17 -5.42 20.98
N THR A 59 12.42 -5.17 20.62
CA THR A 59 13.14 -3.95 20.97
C THR A 59 13.31 -3.09 19.72
N VAL A 60 12.90 -1.83 19.77
CA VAL A 60 13.10 -0.88 18.66
C VAL A 60 14.41 -0.12 18.88
N THR A 61 15.39 -0.32 17.99
CA THR A 61 16.64 0.43 18.02
C THR A 61 16.64 1.53 16.95
N LYS A 62 16.64 2.78 17.42
CA LYS A 62 16.61 3.96 16.56
C LYS A 62 17.97 4.27 15.94
N LEU A 63 18.00 4.45 14.63
CA LEU A 63 19.08 5.06 13.88
C LEU A 63 18.93 6.59 13.87
N HIS A 64 20.05 7.30 13.87
CA HIS A 64 20.07 8.76 13.86
C HIS A 64 20.47 9.27 12.47
N PRO A 65 19.64 10.08 11.78
CA PRO A 65 19.98 10.57 10.44
C PRO A 65 21.01 11.70 10.51
N LEU A 66 21.88 11.78 9.50
CA LEU A 66 22.77 12.92 9.31
C LEU A 66 22.02 14.08 8.64
N LYS A 67 21.95 15.23 9.31
CA LYS A 67 21.41 16.47 8.73
C LYS A 67 22.54 17.25 8.05
N VAL A 68 22.68 17.07 6.75
CA VAL A 68 23.63 17.81 5.90
C VAL A 68 22.88 18.49 4.76
N GLU A 69 22.36 19.69 5.03
CA GLU A 69 21.62 20.49 4.05
C GLU A 69 22.50 21.50 3.31
N SER A 70 23.64 21.89 3.90
CA SER A 70 24.51 22.95 3.38
C SER A 70 25.52 22.51 2.31
N TYR A 71 25.48 21.25 1.85
CA TYR A 71 26.47 20.69 0.91
C TYR A 71 25.91 20.44 -0.49
N PRO A 72 26.74 20.48 -1.56
CA PRO A 72 26.33 20.09 -2.91
C PRO A 72 25.73 18.67 -2.94
N LYS A 73 24.77 18.43 -3.85
CA LYS A 73 23.98 17.17 -3.91
C LYS A 73 24.83 15.90 -3.84
N ILE A 74 25.90 15.80 -4.63
CA ILE A 74 26.78 14.62 -4.67
C ILE A 74 27.48 14.40 -3.32
N VAL A 75 28.04 15.47 -2.75
CA VAL A 75 28.71 15.42 -1.43
C VAL A 75 27.72 15.01 -0.35
N ARG A 76 26.50 15.52 -0.39
CA ARG A 76 25.42 15.12 0.52
C ARG A 76 25.10 13.63 0.43
N TYR A 77 24.99 13.07 -0.78
CA TYR A 77 24.74 11.64 -0.95
C TYR A 77 25.88 10.78 -0.40
N ILE A 78 27.13 11.16 -0.66
CA ILE A 78 28.31 10.45 -0.14
C ILE A 78 28.35 10.52 1.39
N LEU A 79 28.23 11.72 1.97
CA LEU A 79 28.22 11.89 3.43
C LEU A 79 27.07 11.12 4.08
N LYS A 80 25.88 11.15 3.48
CA LYS A 80 24.72 10.38 3.95
C LYS A 80 24.99 8.88 3.90
N ALA A 81 25.47 8.35 2.79
CA ALA A 81 25.76 6.92 2.65
C ALA A 81 26.86 6.46 3.62
N THR A 82 27.93 7.25 3.79
CA THR A 82 29.01 6.95 4.75
C THR A 82 28.49 6.95 6.19
N TRP A 83 27.73 7.97 6.58
CA TRP A 83 27.12 8.02 7.92
C TRP A 83 26.17 6.87 8.16
N GLN A 84 25.29 6.57 7.20
CA GLN A 84 24.38 5.43 7.28
C GLN A 84 25.14 4.11 7.42
N SER A 85 26.27 3.96 6.72
CA SER A 85 27.12 2.78 6.81
C SER A 85 27.69 2.62 8.22
N ILE A 86 28.31 3.68 8.74
CA ILE A 86 28.94 3.69 10.07
C ILE A 86 27.89 3.49 11.15
N SER A 87 26.80 4.27 11.12
CA SER A 87 25.71 4.20 12.10
C SER A 87 25.09 2.82 12.13
N LEU A 88 24.74 2.24 10.97
CA LEU A 88 24.14 0.91 10.92
C LEU A 88 25.13 -0.15 11.42
N LEU A 89 26.40 -0.09 10.98
CA LEU A 89 27.42 -1.06 11.40
C LEU A 89 27.66 -1.03 12.90
N LEU A 90 27.84 0.16 13.48
CA LEU A 90 28.01 0.34 14.92
C LEU A 90 26.79 -0.18 15.69
N THR A 91 25.59 0.18 15.25
CA THR A 91 24.35 -0.33 15.87
C THR A 91 24.28 -1.85 15.81
N LEU A 92 24.64 -2.49 14.69
CA LEU A 92 24.65 -3.94 14.57
C LEU A 92 25.64 -4.60 15.54
N PHE A 93 26.81 -4.01 15.82
CA PHE A 93 27.75 -4.57 16.79
C PHE A 93 27.37 -4.28 18.25
N VAL A 94 26.94 -3.05 18.55
CA VAL A 94 26.56 -2.62 19.92
C VAL A 94 25.36 -3.39 20.44
N THR A 95 24.40 -3.72 19.56
CA THR A 95 23.19 -4.47 19.93
C THR A 95 23.41 -5.99 20.07
N GLY A 96 24.67 -6.44 20.14
CA GLY A 96 25.04 -7.84 20.41
C GLY A 96 24.99 -8.76 19.19
N LYS A 97 25.29 -10.05 19.40
CA LYS A 97 25.23 -11.08 18.34
C LYS A 97 23.79 -11.53 18.10
N CYS A 98 23.49 -11.91 16.85
CA CYS A 98 22.20 -12.50 16.49
C CYS A 98 22.38 -13.74 15.60
N SER A 99 21.35 -14.58 15.51
CA SER A 99 21.35 -15.77 14.65
C SER A 99 20.95 -15.44 13.21
N TYR A 100 20.04 -14.47 13.04
CA TYR A 100 19.54 -14.05 11.73
C TYR A 100 19.48 -12.52 11.63
N ILE A 101 19.80 -12.00 10.44
CA ILE A 101 19.42 -10.66 9.99
C ILE A 101 18.40 -10.82 8.88
N LEU A 102 17.25 -10.18 9.04
CA LEU A 102 16.28 -9.94 7.98
C LEU A 102 16.40 -8.47 7.55
N CYS A 103 16.83 -8.19 6.33
CA CYS A 103 16.96 -6.83 5.82
C CYS A 103 15.97 -6.54 4.70
N GLN A 104 15.39 -5.33 4.72
CA GLN A 104 14.56 -4.82 3.65
C GLN A 104 15.43 -4.33 2.48
N ASN A 105 15.09 -4.72 1.26
CA ASN A 105 15.54 -4.04 0.04
C ASN A 105 14.34 -3.49 -0.72
N PRO A 106 14.31 -2.19 -1.06
CA PRO A 106 15.35 -1.14 -0.88
C PRO A 106 15.33 -0.45 0.51
N PRO A 107 16.36 0.36 0.86
CA PRO A 107 17.52 0.73 0.02
C PRO A 107 18.66 -0.30 0.07
N ALA A 108 19.26 -0.56 -1.09
CA ALA A 108 20.40 -1.47 -1.19
C ALA A 108 21.70 -0.89 -0.62
N ILE A 109 21.93 0.39 -0.88
CA ILE A 109 23.14 1.12 -0.46
C ILE A 109 22.78 2.01 0.74
N PRO A 110 23.51 1.92 1.86
CA PRO A 110 24.58 0.96 2.20
C PRO A 110 24.10 -0.34 2.87
N THR A 111 22.78 -0.57 2.98
CA THR A 111 22.19 -1.64 3.80
C THR A 111 22.76 -3.03 3.50
N LEU A 112 22.73 -3.48 2.25
CA LEU A 112 23.13 -4.85 1.90
C LEU A 112 24.64 -5.10 2.16
N PRO A 113 25.57 -4.22 1.73
CA PRO A 113 26.98 -4.35 2.07
C PRO A 113 27.25 -4.45 3.58
N VAL A 114 26.62 -3.58 4.37
CA VAL A 114 26.83 -3.51 5.82
C VAL A 114 26.29 -4.74 6.52
N CYS A 115 25.06 -5.16 6.20
CA CYS A 115 24.47 -6.37 6.75
C CYS A 115 25.29 -7.61 6.39
N ARG A 116 25.75 -7.73 5.13
CA ARG A 116 26.58 -8.86 4.71
C ARG A 116 27.92 -8.89 5.44
N PHE A 117 28.58 -7.74 5.57
CA PHE A 117 29.85 -7.65 6.30
C PHE A 117 29.69 -8.09 7.76
N TYR A 118 28.66 -7.60 8.46
CA TYR A 118 28.34 -8.05 9.81
C TYR A 118 28.14 -9.56 9.86
N CYS A 119 27.32 -10.13 8.97
CA CYS A 119 27.06 -11.56 8.89
C CYS A 119 28.32 -12.41 8.71
N LEU A 120 29.27 -11.95 7.89
CA LEU A 120 30.56 -12.62 7.71
C LEU A 120 31.39 -12.64 9.00
N VAL A 121 31.43 -11.52 9.73
CA VAL A 121 32.20 -11.39 10.99
C VAL A 121 31.57 -12.20 12.12
N THR A 122 30.24 -12.18 12.24
CA THR A 122 29.52 -12.81 13.35
C THR A 122 29.04 -14.23 13.07
N ARG A 123 29.20 -14.73 11.84
CA ARG A 123 28.62 -16.00 11.34
C ARG A 123 27.10 -16.05 11.47
N THR A 124 26.45 -14.90 11.27
CA THR A 124 25.00 -14.73 11.29
C THR A 124 24.41 -15.00 9.90
N LYS A 125 23.20 -15.58 9.83
CA LYS A 125 22.50 -15.81 8.56
C LYS A 125 21.84 -14.54 8.03
N LEU A 126 22.05 -14.23 6.75
CA LEU A 126 21.46 -13.07 6.08
C LEU A 126 20.25 -13.49 5.26
N ILE A 127 19.11 -12.86 5.52
CA ILE A 127 17.87 -13.00 4.77
C ILE A 127 17.51 -11.64 4.19
N ILE A 128 17.33 -11.56 2.87
CA ILE A 128 16.93 -10.32 2.19
C ILE A 128 15.46 -10.43 1.79
N ASP A 129 14.67 -9.42 2.13
CA ASP A 129 13.27 -9.29 1.69
C ASP A 129 13.18 -8.22 0.59
N TRP A 130 12.94 -8.67 -0.63
CA TRP A 130 12.92 -7.89 -1.86
C TRP A 130 11.51 -7.33 -2.12
N HIS A 131 11.37 -6.02 -1.95
CA HIS A 131 10.11 -5.30 -2.18
C HIS A 131 10.13 -4.56 -3.50
N ASN A 132 11.30 -4.07 -3.90
CA ASN A 132 11.55 -3.43 -5.19
C ASN A 132 13.07 -3.46 -5.44
N TYR A 133 13.51 -2.94 -6.58
CA TYR A 133 14.93 -2.72 -6.85
C TYR A 133 15.32 -1.28 -6.57
N ALA A 134 16.39 -1.10 -5.80
CA ALA A 134 16.95 0.22 -5.53
C ALA A 134 17.37 0.91 -6.83
N CYS A 135 17.89 0.15 -7.81
CA CYS A 135 18.22 0.68 -9.13
C CYS A 135 16.99 1.21 -9.88
N SER A 136 15.85 0.50 -9.84
CA SER A 136 14.60 0.93 -10.49
C SER A 136 14.03 2.19 -9.83
N ILE A 137 14.02 2.27 -8.50
CA ILE A 137 13.59 3.49 -7.78
C ILE A 137 14.49 4.67 -8.14
N MET A 138 15.80 4.48 -8.20
CA MET A 138 16.73 5.55 -8.58
C MET A 138 16.57 5.99 -10.04
N ALA A 139 16.17 5.09 -10.93
CA ALA A 139 15.93 5.40 -12.34
C ALA A 139 14.77 6.38 -12.55
N LEU A 140 13.85 6.53 -11.58
CA LEU A 140 12.78 7.54 -11.62
C LEU A 140 13.32 8.98 -11.58
N SER A 141 14.51 9.19 -10.99
CA SER A 141 15.10 10.53 -10.80
C SER A 141 16.40 10.75 -11.57
N LEU A 142 16.96 9.70 -12.19
CA LEU A 142 18.26 9.73 -12.87
C LEU A 142 18.09 9.34 -14.33
N SER A 143 19.01 9.81 -15.19
CA SER A 143 19.04 9.38 -16.59
C SER A 143 19.40 7.89 -16.69
N SER A 144 18.90 7.22 -17.73
CA SER A 144 19.10 5.79 -17.96
C SER A 144 20.58 5.35 -18.02
N ASN A 145 21.47 6.25 -18.44
CA ASN A 145 22.91 6.00 -18.53
C ASN A 145 23.70 6.40 -17.27
N HIS A 146 23.03 6.78 -16.18
CA HIS A 146 23.70 7.29 -14.98
C HIS A 146 24.53 6.19 -14.28
N PRO A 147 25.83 6.39 -13.98
CA PRO A 147 26.70 5.36 -13.39
C PRO A 147 26.19 4.77 -12.07
N LEU A 148 25.51 5.56 -11.23
CA LEU A 148 24.92 5.09 -9.98
C LEU A 148 23.89 3.96 -10.17
N LEU A 149 23.17 3.93 -11.30
CA LEU A 149 22.22 2.86 -11.59
C LEU A 149 22.97 1.52 -11.72
N LYS A 150 24.08 1.51 -12.47
CA LYS A 150 24.95 0.34 -12.62
C LYS A 150 25.52 -0.11 -11.27
N ILE A 151 26.03 0.84 -10.49
CA ILE A 151 26.59 0.55 -9.15
C ILE A 151 25.53 -0.09 -8.25
N SER A 152 24.31 0.46 -8.22
CA SER A 152 23.21 -0.13 -7.45
C SER A 152 22.89 -1.55 -7.90
N THR A 153 22.75 -1.77 -9.20
CA THR A 153 22.46 -3.09 -9.75
C THR A 153 23.55 -4.10 -9.41
N TYR A 154 24.83 -3.72 -9.47
CA TYR A 154 25.94 -4.59 -9.07
C TYR A 154 25.91 -4.92 -7.58
N ILE A 155 25.59 -3.95 -6.73
CA ILE A 155 25.47 -4.16 -5.28
C ILE A 155 24.29 -5.08 -4.98
N GLU A 156 23.11 -4.81 -5.56
CA GLU A 156 21.93 -5.65 -5.38
C GLU A 156 22.18 -7.08 -5.85
N LYS A 157 22.70 -7.26 -7.07
CA LYS A 157 23.04 -8.57 -7.60
C LYS A 157 24.09 -9.29 -6.75
N GLY A 158 25.22 -8.65 -6.47
CA GLY A 158 26.34 -9.28 -5.77
C GLY A 158 26.01 -9.65 -4.32
N PHE A 159 25.40 -8.74 -3.57
CA PHE A 159 25.03 -9.01 -2.18
C PHE A 159 23.78 -9.90 -2.08
N GLY A 160 22.86 -9.81 -3.05
CA GLY A 160 21.73 -10.71 -3.20
C GLY A 160 22.14 -12.15 -3.43
N GLN A 161 23.10 -12.41 -4.30
CA GLN A 161 23.69 -13.76 -4.51
C GLN A 161 24.40 -14.29 -3.28
N SER A 162 24.91 -13.39 -2.44
CA SER A 162 25.67 -13.76 -1.24
C SER A 162 24.80 -14.06 -0.02
N SER A 163 23.50 -13.76 -0.05
CA SER A 163 22.60 -13.99 1.09
C SER A 163 22.33 -15.49 1.30
N ASP A 164 21.92 -15.86 2.51
CA ASP A 164 21.57 -17.24 2.83
C ASP A 164 20.17 -17.60 2.33
N ASN A 165 19.21 -16.67 2.42
CA ASN A 165 17.87 -16.83 1.88
C ASN A 165 17.32 -15.51 1.34
N ASN A 166 16.36 -15.58 0.43
CA ASN A 166 15.69 -14.41 -0.13
C ASN A 166 14.17 -14.59 -0.10
N LEU A 167 13.46 -13.54 0.29
CA LEU A 167 12.01 -13.39 0.20
C LEU A 167 11.70 -12.34 -0.87
N CYS A 168 10.61 -12.49 -1.61
CA CYS A 168 10.20 -11.51 -2.60
C CYS A 168 8.68 -11.38 -2.64
N VAL A 169 8.18 -10.24 -3.12
CA VAL A 169 6.75 -9.89 -3.07
C VAL A 169 5.89 -10.57 -4.14
N THR A 170 6.48 -11.09 -5.22
CA THR A 170 5.74 -11.66 -6.37
C THR A 170 6.47 -12.84 -7.02
N TYR A 171 5.75 -13.68 -7.77
CA TYR A 171 6.36 -14.70 -8.63
C TYR A 171 7.11 -14.08 -9.81
N ALA A 172 6.65 -12.95 -10.34
CA ALA A 172 7.34 -12.18 -11.37
C ALA A 172 8.74 -11.76 -10.87
N MET A 173 8.83 -11.19 -9.67
CA MET A 173 10.11 -10.84 -9.04
C MET A 173 10.96 -12.08 -8.77
N LYS A 174 10.37 -13.17 -8.29
CA LYS A 174 11.10 -14.44 -8.10
C LYS A 174 11.76 -14.92 -9.40
N ARG A 175 11.02 -14.89 -10.50
CA ARG A 175 11.53 -15.28 -11.82
C ARG A 175 12.65 -14.35 -12.28
N ASP A 176 12.45 -13.04 -12.17
CA ASP A 176 13.43 -12.03 -12.54
C ASP A 176 14.74 -12.17 -11.74
N LEU A 177 14.64 -12.29 -10.41
CA LEU A 177 15.78 -12.54 -9.51
C LEU A 177 16.57 -13.78 -9.92
N LEU A 178 15.90 -14.86 -10.31
CA LEU A 178 16.54 -16.09 -10.74
C LEU A 178 17.20 -15.94 -12.12
N GLU A 179 16.47 -15.48 -13.12
CA GLU A 179 16.92 -15.45 -14.51
C GLU A 179 18.01 -14.40 -14.74
N ASN A 180 17.85 -13.21 -14.16
CA ASN A 180 18.77 -12.09 -14.39
C ASN A 180 19.93 -12.08 -13.39
N TRP A 181 19.63 -12.42 -12.13
CA TRP A 181 20.58 -12.26 -11.01
C TRP A 181 21.02 -13.58 -10.39
N ASN A 182 20.49 -14.74 -10.81
CA ASN A 182 20.78 -16.06 -10.21
C ASN A 182 20.55 -16.07 -8.68
N ILE A 183 19.49 -15.40 -8.24
CA ILE A 183 19.07 -15.33 -6.84
C ILE A 183 17.82 -16.18 -6.67
N ILE A 184 17.90 -17.20 -5.82
CA ILE A 184 16.76 -18.05 -5.48
C ILE A 184 15.96 -17.37 -4.35
N ALA A 185 14.71 -17.01 -4.65
CA ALA A 185 13.81 -16.38 -3.70
C ALA A 185 12.53 -17.20 -3.46
N THR A 186 11.94 -17.04 -2.28
CA THR A 186 10.61 -17.55 -1.93
C THR A 186 9.61 -16.40 -1.96
N VAL A 187 8.47 -16.60 -2.62
CA VAL A 187 7.41 -15.59 -2.65
C VAL A 187 6.73 -15.51 -1.30
N LEU A 188 6.66 -14.31 -0.76
CA LEU A 188 5.87 -13.93 0.39
C LEU A 188 5.04 -12.71 0.01
N TYR A 189 3.80 -12.94 -0.43
CA TYR A 189 2.86 -11.87 -0.72
C TYR A 189 2.56 -11.00 0.48
N ASP A 190 2.38 -9.71 0.23
CA ASP A 190 1.67 -8.85 1.16
C ASP A 190 0.20 -9.26 1.26
N ARG A 191 -0.33 -9.12 2.47
CA ARG A 191 -1.72 -9.43 2.79
C ARG A 191 -2.30 -8.29 3.61
N PRO A 192 -3.59 -7.98 3.45
CA PRO A 192 -4.18 -6.86 4.14
C PRO A 192 -4.18 -7.11 5.65
N PRO A 193 -3.79 -6.12 6.47
CA PRO A 193 -3.97 -6.22 7.91
C PRO A 193 -5.45 -6.27 8.29
N LYS A 194 -5.74 -6.80 9.48
CA LYS A 194 -7.12 -7.02 9.99
C LYS A 194 -7.96 -5.74 10.08
N ILE A 195 -7.32 -4.56 10.12
CA ILE A 195 -8.01 -3.26 10.11
C ILE A 195 -8.73 -2.96 8.79
N PHE A 196 -8.32 -3.59 7.67
CA PHE A 196 -9.07 -3.54 6.43
C PHE A 196 -10.00 -4.75 6.39
N HIS A 197 -11.28 -4.47 6.64
CA HIS A 197 -12.35 -5.45 6.59
C HIS A 197 -13.63 -4.77 6.08
N PRO A 198 -14.58 -5.54 5.50
CA PRO A 198 -15.91 -5.02 5.21
C PRO A 198 -16.59 -4.51 6.49
N ILE A 199 -17.35 -3.44 6.36
CA ILE A 199 -18.11 -2.83 7.46
C ILE A 199 -19.61 -2.95 7.19
N THR A 200 -20.40 -2.96 8.27
CA THR A 200 -21.86 -3.03 8.25
C THR A 200 -22.45 -1.74 7.67
N LEU A 201 -23.71 -1.82 7.22
CA LEU A 201 -24.41 -0.63 6.72
C LEU A 201 -24.62 0.44 7.79
N GLN A 202 -24.74 0.03 9.07
CA GLN A 202 -24.80 0.95 10.20
C GLN A 202 -23.48 1.72 10.35
N GLU A 203 -22.35 1.02 10.36
CA GLU A 203 -21.02 1.65 10.43
C GLU A 203 -20.77 2.60 9.24
N LYS A 204 -21.24 2.24 8.02
CA LYS A 204 -21.21 3.16 6.87
C LYS A 204 -22.03 4.43 7.13
N HIS A 205 -23.23 4.31 7.69
CA HIS A 205 -24.08 5.46 8.00
C HIS A 205 -23.43 6.38 9.03
N ASP A 206 -22.92 5.82 10.13
CA ASP A 206 -22.24 6.59 11.18
C ASP A 206 -21.00 7.30 10.63
N TRP A 207 -20.25 6.62 9.75
CA TRP A 207 -19.14 7.21 9.01
C TRP A 207 -19.58 8.37 8.12
N PHE A 208 -20.64 8.20 7.32
CA PHE A 208 -21.16 9.25 6.45
C PHE A 208 -21.66 10.47 7.23
N ILE A 209 -22.25 10.27 8.41
CA ILE A 209 -22.60 11.37 9.32
C ILE A 209 -21.33 12.09 9.81
N LYS A 210 -20.33 11.34 10.28
CA LYS A 210 -19.05 11.89 10.78
C LYS A 210 -18.34 12.71 9.70
N ILE A 211 -18.10 12.14 8.52
CA ILE A 211 -17.39 12.83 7.42
C ILE A 211 -18.24 13.98 6.86
N GLY A 212 -19.57 13.83 6.86
CA GLY A 212 -20.51 14.87 6.48
C GLY A 212 -20.35 16.15 7.28
N GLN A 213 -19.92 16.09 8.55
CA GLN A 213 -19.65 17.29 9.34
C GLN A 213 -18.57 18.20 8.71
N GLN A 214 -17.67 17.64 7.91
CA GLN A 214 -16.58 18.38 7.27
C GLN A 214 -16.78 18.57 5.75
N TYR A 215 -17.51 17.67 5.10
CA TYR A 215 -17.68 17.62 3.65
C TYR A 215 -19.17 17.56 3.30
N GLU A 216 -19.69 18.63 2.70
CA GLU A 216 -21.12 18.79 2.40
C GLU A 216 -21.65 17.77 1.41
N GLU A 217 -20.79 17.22 0.55
CA GLU A 217 -21.11 16.22 -0.46
C GLU A 217 -21.64 14.91 0.17
N PHE A 218 -21.34 14.67 1.45
CA PHE A 218 -21.81 13.50 2.19
C PHE A 218 -23.13 13.75 2.92
N ARG A 219 -23.61 15.00 2.96
CA ARG A 219 -24.89 15.36 3.57
C ARG A 219 -26.04 15.21 2.59
N CYS A 220 -27.24 15.02 3.13
CA CYS A 220 -28.46 15.19 2.35
C CYS A 220 -28.79 16.69 2.22
N SER A 221 -29.41 17.10 1.11
CA SER A 221 -29.84 18.50 0.91
C SER A 221 -30.82 18.96 1.98
N GLU A 222 -30.68 20.21 2.44
CA GLU A 222 -31.45 20.80 3.55
C GLU A 222 -32.97 20.73 3.35
N HIS A 223 -33.46 20.70 2.11
CA HIS A 223 -34.90 20.61 1.80
C HIS A 223 -35.54 19.25 2.10
N GLU A 224 -34.76 18.18 2.29
CA GLU A 224 -35.26 16.81 2.54
C GLU A 224 -35.08 16.35 4.01
N CYS A 225 -34.28 17.06 4.80
CA CYS A 225 -33.90 16.65 6.15
C CYS A 225 -34.74 17.36 7.23
N GLY A 226 -35.68 16.63 7.84
CA GLY A 226 -36.32 17.07 9.08
C GLY A 226 -35.43 16.93 10.32
N ASP A 227 -34.40 16.09 10.28
CA ASP A 227 -33.47 15.84 11.40
C ASP A 227 -32.07 15.41 10.91
N SER A 228 -31.01 16.10 11.33
CA SER A 228 -29.65 16.03 10.72
C SER A 228 -28.95 14.66 10.85
N ASN A 229 -29.41 13.79 11.75
CA ASN A 229 -28.78 12.49 12.00
C ASN A 229 -29.53 11.30 11.37
N THR A 230 -30.63 11.54 10.65
CA THR A 230 -31.47 10.46 10.13
C THR A 230 -31.19 10.13 8.67
N MET A 231 -30.46 10.99 7.95
CA MET A 231 -30.26 10.88 6.50
C MET A 231 -28.92 11.49 6.06
N THR A 232 -28.25 10.79 5.15
CA THR A 232 -27.00 11.22 4.49
C THR A 232 -27.21 11.27 2.98
N ALA A 233 -26.19 11.64 2.21
CA ALA A 233 -26.23 11.50 0.75
C ALA A 233 -26.49 10.04 0.31
N PHE A 234 -26.11 9.07 1.13
CA PHE A 234 -26.05 7.65 0.74
C PHE A 234 -27.05 6.73 1.44
N THR A 235 -27.46 7.07 2.66
CA THR A 235 -28.22 6.20 3.56
C THR A 235 -29.29 6.99 4.32
N LYS A 236 -30.34 6.29 4.78
CA LYS A 236 -31.40 6.84 5.62
C LYS A 236 -31.84 5.84 6.68
N VAL A 237 -32.30 6.35 7.81
CA VAL A 237 -32.88 5.56 8.90
C VAL A 237 -34.40 5.50 8.71
N ILE A 238 -34.95 4.29 8.61
CA ILE A 238 -36.41 4.04 8.60
C ILE A 238 -36.70 3.05 9.73
N GLU A 239 -37.56 3.42 10.67
CA GLU A 239 -37.95 2.54 11.79
C GLU A 239 -36.73 1.96 12.54
N ASN A 240 -35.75 2.82 12.88
CA ASN A 240 -34.47 2.45 13.51
C ASN A 240 -33.58 1.48 12.69
N THR A 241 -33.88 1.27 11.41
CA THR A 241 -33.07 0.45 10.52
C THR A 241 -32.44 1.32 9.44
N VAL A 242 -31.11 1.26 9.29
CA VAL A 242 -30.41 1.94 8.20
C VAL A 242 -30.67 1.22 6.88
N ARG A 243 -31.04 1.98 5.85
CA ARG A 243 -31.20 1.51 4.48
C ARG A 243 -30.41 2.39 3.51
N VAL A 244 -29.95 1.79 2.42
CA VAL A 244 -29.35 2.54 1.31
C VAL A 244 -30.45 3.35 0.60
N ARG A 245 -30.13 4.59 0.20
CA ARG A 245 -31.03 5.42 -0.60
C ARG A 245 -31.12 4.90 -2.03
N TYR A 246 -32.31 4.93 -2.62
CA TYR A 246 -32.54 4.45 -4.00
C TYR A 246 -32.00 5.41 -5.06
N ASP A 247 -31.77 6.67 -4.67
CA ASP A 247 -31.35 7.81 -5.48
C ASP A 247 -29.94 8.31 -5.11
N ARG A 248 -29.18 7.52 -4.32
CA ARG A 248 -27.85 7.93 -3.86
C ARG A 248 -26.87 8.17 -5.01
N PRO A 249 -25.89 9.06 -4.83
CA PRO A 249 -24.74 9.11 -5.72
C PRO A 249 -23.89 7.84 -5.61
N GLY A 250 -23.10 7.59 -6.66
CA GLY A 250 -22.00 6.63 -6.62
C GLY A 250 -20.81 7.19 -5.83
N LEU A 251 -20.08 6.33 -5.13
CA LEU A 251 -18.91 6.68 -4.34
C LEU A 251 -17.67 5.99 -4.90
N LEU A 252 -16.87 6.75 -5.65
CA LEU A 252 -15.59 6.33 -6.19
C LEU A 252 -14.46 6.69 -5.22
N PHE A 253 -13.55 5.77 -4.96
CA PHE A 253 -12.42 6.00 -4.06
C PHE A 253 -11.09 5.80 -4.78
N SER A 254 -10.14 6.70 -4.56
CA SER A 254 -8.75 6.55 -4.98
C SER A 254 -7.83 7.02 -3.85
N SER A 255 -6.71 6.33 -3.69
CA SER A 255 -5.60 6.80 -2.85
C SER A 255 -4.37 7.02 -3.73
N THR A 256 -3.64 8.11 -3.50
CA THR A 256 -2.51 8.51 -4.35
C THR A 256 -1.37 9.10 -3.52
N SER A 257 -0.15 8.84 -3.94
CA SER A 257 1.03 9.51 -3.38
C SER A 257 1.22 10.91 -3.95
N TRP A 258 0.41 11.37 -4.92
CA TRP A 258 0.54 12.64 -5.63
C TRP A 258 1.97 12.89 -6.13
N THR A 259 2.63 11.83 -6.56
CA THR A 259 3.99 11.87 -7.11
C THR A 259 3.92 11.90 -8.64
N PRO A 260 4.92 12.47 -9.34
CA PRO A 260 4.87 12.63 -10.80
C PRO A 260 4.79 11.33 -11.60
N ASP A 261 5.15 10.20 -10.99
CA ASP A 261 5.08 8.85 -11.56
C ASP A 261 3.65 8.27 -11.58
N GLU A 262 2.71 8.81 -10.78
CA GLU A 262 1.29 8.45 -10.88
C GLU A 262 0.59 9.42 -11.86
N ASP A 263 0.26 8.95 -13.06
CA ASP A 263 -0.46 9.78 -14.06
C ASP A 263 -1.93 9.95 -13.70
N PHE A 264 -2.18 10.94 -12.85
CA PHE A 264 -3.51 11.32 -12.41
C PHE A 264 -4.35 11.97 -13.52
N GLY A 265 -3.74 12.37 -14.65
CA GLY A 265 -4.46 12.81 -15.84
C GLY A 265 -5.43 11.74 -16.31
N ILE A 266 -5.08 10.46 -16.16
CA ILE A 266 -5.93 9.32 -16.54
C ILE A 266 -7.27 9.36 -15.81
N LEU A 267 -7.27 9.48 -14.49
CA LEU A 267 -8.51 9.56 -13.69
C LEU A 267 -9.27 10.86 -13.97
N MET A 268 -8.56 11.97 -14.11
CA MET A 268 -9.18 13.26 -14.39
C MET A 268 -9.96 13.26 -15.72
N GLU A 269 -9.37 12.71 -16.78
CA GLU A 269 -10.04 12.54 -18.07
C GLU A 269 -11.21 11.58 -17.97
N ALA A 270 -11.08 10.46 -17.23
CA ALA A 270 -12.17 9.53 -17.05
C ALA A 270 -13.39 10.16 -16.33
N LEU A 271 -13.15 10.98 -15.29
CA LEU A 271 -14.20 11.74 -14.61
C LEU A 271 -14.85 12.77 -15.54
N GLN A 272 -14.06 13.42 -16.41
CA GLN A 272 -14.60 14.38 -17.37
C GLN A 272 -15.47 13.71 -18.44
N VAL A 273 -15.12 12.49 -18.85
CA VAL A 273 -15.96 11.67 -19.74
C VAL A 273 -17.26 11.26 -19.03
N TYR A 274 -17.19 10.89 -17.75
CA TYR A 274 -18.37 10.58 -16.94
C TYR A 274 -19.34 11.78 -16.88
N GLU A 275 -18.82 12.97 -16.57
CA GLU A 275 -19.57 14.24 -16.54
C GLU A 275 -20.33 14.50 -17.85
N ARG A 276 -19.67 14.31 -19.00
CA ARG A 276 -20.30 14.48 -20.33
C ARG A 276 -21.35 13.39 -20.61
N THR A 277 -21.06 12.15 -20.22
CA THR A 277 -21.93 10.99 -20.48
C THR A 277 -23.20 11.04 -19.64
N TYR A 278 -23.16 11.65 -18.46
CA TYR A 278 -24.33 11.88 -17.61
C TYR A 278 -25.46 12.55 -18.39
N ASN A 279 -25.15 13.65 -19.08
CA ASN A 279 -26.12 14.44 -19.84
C ASN A 279 -26.67 13.70 -21.07
N LEU A 280 -25.88 12.80 -21.66
CA LEU A 280 -26.26 12.04 -22.85
C LEU A 280 -27.15 10.84 -22.51
N SER A 281 -26.79 10.09 -21.47
CA SER A 281 -27.48 8.85 -21.11
C SER A 281 -28.70 9.09 -20.21
N LYS A 282 -28.62 10.08 -19.31
CA LYS A 282 -29.55 10.27 -18.18
C LYS A 282 -29.79 9.01 -17.33
N LYS A 283 -28.86 8.05 -17.38
CA LYS A 283 -28.88 6.78 -16.66
C LYS A 283 -27.83 6.70 -15.55
N LEU A 284 -26.94 7.68 -15.49
CA LEU A 284 -25.87 7.73 -14.50
C LEU A 284 -26.35 8.48 -13.25
N PRO A 285 -25.96 8.05 -12.04
CA PRO A 285 -26.12 8.86 -10.83
C PRO A 285 -25.07 9.98 -10.80
N LYS A 286 -25.30 10.96 -9.92
CA LYS A 286 -24.20 11.85 -9.48
C LYS A 286 -23.06 10.99 -8.90
N LEU A 287 -21.83 11.46 -9.04
CA LEU A 287 -20.64 10.72 -8.63
C LEU A 287 -19.81 11.53 -7.65
N ILE A 288 -19.51 10.96 -6.48
CA ILE A 288 -18.58 11.53 -5.52
C ILE A 288 -17.27 10.74 -5.63
N CYS A 289 -16.20 11.41 -6.03
CA CYS A 289 -14.86 10.85 -6.12
C CYS A 289 -14.00 11.33 -4.95
N VAL A 290 -13.69 10.43 -4.03
CA VAL A 290 -12.84 10.67 -2.87
C VAL A 290 -11.40 10.33 -3.22
N ILE A 291 -10.50 11.31 -3.12
CA ILE A 291 -9.09 11.15 -3.47
C ILE A 291 -8.21 11.53 -2.27
N THR A 292 -7.56 10.53 -1.69
CA THR A 292 -6.78 10.67 -0.46
C THR A 292 -5.27 10.60 -0.70
N GLY A 293 -4.51 11.04 0.29
CA GLY A 293 -3.05 10.94 0.30
C GLY A 293 -2.33 12.29 0.29
N LYS A 294 -1.00 12.22 0.23
CA LYS A 294 -0.08 13.35 0.36
C LYS A 294 1.09 13.23 -0.62
N GLY A 295 1.36 14.31 -1.34
CA GLY A 295 2.58 14.47 -2.12
C GLY A 295 2.66 15.78 -2.87
N PRO A 296 3.76 15.98 -3.61
CA PRO A 296 4.13 17.28 -4.18
C PRO A 296 3.14 17.80 -5.23
N MET A 297 2.45 16.91 -5.95
CA MET A 297 1.55 17.30 -7.04
C MET A 297 0.11 17.57 -6.58
N LYS A 298 -0.21 17.41 -5.30
CA LYS A 298 -1.59 17.53 -4.78
C LYS A 298 -2.24 18.89 -5.13
N GLU A 299 -1.53 19.98 -4.84
CA GLU A 299 -2.08 21.33 -5.10
C GLU A 299 -2.15 21.65 -6.61
N HIS A 300 -1.27 21.05 -7.42
CA HIS A 300 -1.35 21.18 -8.87
C HIS A 300 -2.62 20.52 -9.41
N PHE A 301 -2.93 19.29 -8.99
CA PHE A 301 -4.14 18.60 -9.42
C PHE A 301 -5.42 19.22 -8.85
N LYS A 302 -5.41 19.72 -7.62
CA LYS A 302 -6.54 20.50 -7.08
C LYS A 302 -6.89 21.71 -7.93
N LYS A 303 -5.88 22.43 -8.44
CA LYS A 303 -6.11 23.54 -9.38
C LYS A 303 -6.71 23.07 -10.70
N GLN A 304 -6.25 21.92 -11.23
CA GLN A 304 -6.83 21.33 -12.43
C GLN A 304 -8.30 20.93 -12.22
N ILE A 305 -8.62 20.29 -11.10
CA ILE A 305 -10.00 19.94 -10.72
C ILE A 305 -10.85 21.21 -10.68
N ALA A 306 -10.40 22.25 -9.99
CA ALA A 306 -11.14 23.51 -9.86
C ALA A 306 -11.32 24.27 -11.19
N SER A 307 -10.46 24.04 -12.18
CA SER A 307 -10.58 24.66 -13.51
C SER A 307 -11.58 23.98 -14.45
N ARG A 308 -12.07 22.79 -14.10
CA ARG A 308 -13.05 22.06 -14.90
C ARG A 308 -14.47 22.40 -14.45
N ASN A 309 -15.43 22.32 -15.37
CA ASN A 309 -16.83 22.51 -15.06
C ASN A 309 -17.44 21.19 -14.62
N TRP A 310 -17.91 21.14 -13.38
CA TRP A 310 -18.52 19.95 -12.77
C TRP A 310 -19.94 20.27 -12.30
N GLU A 311 -20.91 19.54 -12.81
CA GLU A 311 -22.31 19.63 -12.39
C GLU A 311 -22.77 18.31 -11.72
N HIS A 312 -22.23 17.17 -12.17
CA HIS A 312 -22.68 15.84 -11.75
C HIS A 312 -21.60 15.03 -11.04
N VAL A 313 -20.33 15.42 -11.15
CA VAL A 313 -19.19 14.83 -10.44
C VAL A 313 -18.69 15.79 -9.35
N SER A 314 -18.53 15.31 -8.12
CA SER A 314 -17.85 16.03 -7.05
C SER A 314 -16.54 15.35 -6.70
N VAL A 315 -15.43 16.07 -6.73
CA VAL A 315 -14.11 15.55 -6.35
C VAL A 315 -13.71 16.09 -4.97
N VAL A 316 -13.62 15.20 -3.99
CA VAL A 316 -13.31 15.54 -2.59
C VAL A 316 -11.93 15.00 -2.24
N THR A 317 -11.06 15.84 -1.67
CA THR A 317 -9.72 15.42 -1.23
C THR A 317 -9.58 15.47 0.29
N PRO A 318 -10.23 14.56 1.04
CA PRO A 318 -10.30 14.68 2.48
C PRO A 318 -8.96 14.42 3.15
N TRP A 319 -8.77 15.02 4.32
CA TRP A 319 -7.77 14.55 5.27
C TRP A 319 -8.40 13.44 6.11
N LEU A 320 -7.84 12.24 6.07
CA LEU A 320 -8.31 11.11 6.87
C LEU A 320 -7.25 10.78 7.91
N GLU A 321 -7.70 10.58 9.15
CA GLU A 321 -6.86 9.98 10.18
C GLU A 321 -6.56 8.51 9.82
N ALA A 322 -5.48 7.95 10.37
CA ALA A 322 -5.08 6.58 10.09
C ALA A 322 -6.18 5.55 10.44
N ALA A 323 -6.98 5.82 11.47
CA ALA A 323 -8.11 4.98 11.87
C ALA A 323 -9.35 5.16 10.97
N ASP A 324 -9.49 6.31 10.30
CA ASP A 324 -10.64 6.62 9.44
C ASP A 324 -10.43 6.12 7.99
N TYR A 325 -9.18 5.96 7.57
CA TYR A 325 -8.85 5.49 6.22
C TYR A 325 -9.49 4.14 5.88
N PRO A 326 -9.37 3.06 6.69
CA PRO A 326 -10.03 1.79 6.39
C PRO A 326 -11.55 1.91 6.26
N THR A 327 -12.19 2.71 7.12
CA THR A 327 -13.64 2.95 7.09
C THR A 327 -14.07 3.66 5.79
N MET A 328 -13.29 4.64 5.33
CA MET A 328 -13.55 5.31 4.03
C MET A 328 -13.43 4.32 2.87
N VAL A 329 -12.37 3.50 2.85
CA VAL A 329 -12.17 2.47 1.82
C VAL A 329 -13.35 1.49 1.80
N ALA A 330 -13.74 0.96 2.96
CA ALA A 330 -14.85 0.00 3.08
C ALA A 330 -16.23 0.62 2.75
N SER A 331 -16.35 1.96 2.83
CA SER A 331 -17.60 2.67 2.55
C SER A 331 -17.85 2.90 1.06
N ALA A 332 -16.81 2.92 0.22
CA ALA A 332 -16.90 3.19 -1.20
C ALA A 332 -17.59 2.07 -2.01
N ASP A 333 -17.98 2.38 -3.25
CA ASP A 333 -18.62 1.44 -4.18
C ASP A 333 -17.63 0.88 -5.20
N LEU A 334 -16.59 1.66 -5.55
CA LEU A 334 -15.53 1.26 -6.47
C LEU A 334 -14.21 1.95 -6.11
N GLY A 335 -13.12 1.19 -6.13
CA GLY A 335 -11.76 1.70 -6.00
C GLY A 335 -11.09 1.93 -7.35
N VAL A 336 -10.25 2.95 -7.47
CA VAL A 336 -9.33 3.15 -8.59
C VAL A 336 -7.90 3.19 -8.08
N CYS A 337 -7.04 2.36 -8.66
CA CYS A 337 -5.61 2.35 -8.36
C CYS A 337 -4.81 2.71 -9.62
N LEU A 338 -4.23 3.91 -9.61
CA LEU A 338 -3.33 4.40 -10.66
C LEU A 338 -1.86 3.98 -10.44
N HIS A 339 -1.56 3.38 -9.29
CA HIS A 339 -0.20 3.08 -8.90
C HIS A 339 0.38 1.95 -9.75
N THR A 340 1.55 2.21 -10.35
CA THR A 340 2.35 1.21 -11.05
C THR A 340 3.68 1.01 -10.35
N SER A 341 4.20 -0.21 -10.40
CA SER A 341 5.53 -0.55 -9.90
C SER A 341 6.64 0.08 -10.74
N SER A 342 7.63 0.71 -10.09
CA SER A 342 8.82 1.24 -10.79
C SER A 342 9.68 0.15 -11.47
N SER A 343 9.65 -1.09 -10.96
CA SER A 343 10.30 -2.25 -11.58
C SER A 343 9.35 -3.07 -12.46
N GLY A 344 8.04 -2.86 -12.35
CA GLY A 344 7.02 -3.76 -12.88
C GLY A 344 6.89 -5.09 -12.12
N LEU A 345 7.45 -5.19 -10.90
CA LEU A 345 7.61 -6.46 -10.17
C LEU A 345 7.05 -6.44 -8.74
N ASP A 346 6.55 -5.31 -8.25
CA ASP A 346 5.91 -5.20 -6.93
C ASP A 346 4.42 -4.87 -7.03
N LEU A 347 3.63 -5.39 -6.08
CA LEU A 347 2.17 -5.24 -6.09
C LEU A 347 1.73 -3.94 -5.42
N PRO A 348 0.61 -3.34 -5.86
CA PRO A 348 0.14 -2.09 -5.29
C PRO A 348 -0.56 -2.35 -3.96
N MET A 349 0.04 -1.90 -2.85
CA MET A 349 -0.54 -2.05 -1.50
C MET A 349 -1.92 -1.42 -1.36
N LYS A 350 -2.18 -0.36 -2.13
CA LYS A 350 -3.49 0.29 -2.18
C LYS A 350 -4.60 -0.69 -2.62
N VAL A 351 -4.32 -1.57 -3.57
CA VAL A 351 -5.29 -2.61 -3.98
C VAL A 351 -5.44 -3.67 -2.91
N VAL A 352 -4.35 -4.04 -2.24
CA VAL A 352 -4.41 -4.98 -1.10
C VAL A 352 -5.31 -4.44 0.00
N ASP A 353 -5.19 -3.15 0.34
CA ASP A 353 -6.08 -2.49 1.31
C ASP A 353 -7.55 -2.50 0.85
N MET A 354 -7.81 -2.15 -0.41
CA MET A 354 -9.17 -2.16 -1.00
C MET A 354 -9.78 -3.56 -0.97
N PHE A 355 -9.05 -4.59 -1.37
CA PHE A 355 -9.49 -5.98 -1.31
C PHE A 355 -9.69 -6.44 0.14
N GLY A 356 -8.82 -6.03 1.06
CA GLY A 356 -9.01 -6.26 2.49
C GLY A 356 -10.34 -5.73 3.00
N ALA A 357 -10.72 -4.52 2.56
CA ALA A 357 -11.99 -3.88 2.90
C ALA A 357 -13.21 -4.40 2.10
N GLY A 358 -13.01 -5.30 1.14
CA GLY A 358 -14.07 -5.83 0.27
C GLY A 358 -14.52 -4.85 -0.83
N LEU A 359 -13.67 -3.90 -1.19
CA LEU A 359 -13.92 -2.91 -2.25
C LEU A 359 -13.41 -3.46 -3.61
N PRO A 360 -14.29 -3.64 -4.61
CA PRO A 360 -13.88 -3.91 -5.99
C PRO A 360 -12.98 -2.79 -6.53
N VAL A 361 -12.05 -3.13 -7.43
CA VAL A 361 -11.08 -2.16 -7.95
C VAL A 361 -11.00 -2.15 -9.47
N LEU A 362 -10.72 -0.97 -10.03
CA LEU A 362 -10.10 -0.78 -11.34
C LEU A 362 -8.61 -0.48 -11.10
N ALA A 363 -7.69 -1.26 -11.65
CA ALA A 363 -6.25 -1.09 -11.46
C ALA A 363 -5.50 -0.85 -12.78
N CYS A 364 -4.53 0.06 -12.77
CA CYS A 364 -3.68 0.35 -13.92
C CYS A 364 -2.76 -0.84 -14.23
N ASP A 365 -2.77 -1.34 -15.47
CA ASP A 365 -2.03 -2.55 -15.88
C ASP A 365 -0.51 -2.38 -15.82
N PHE A 366 0.17 -3.39 -15.28
CA PHE A 366 1.62 -3.54 -15.38
C PHE A 366 2.03 -5.00 -15.15
N ASN A 367 3.29 -5.31 -15.42
CA ASN A 367 3.81 -6.66 -15.65
C ASN A 367 3.47 -7.75 -14.60
N CYS A 368 3.29 -7.44 -13.31
CA CYS A 368 2.94 -8.44 -12.30
C CYS A 368 1.59 -8.20 -11.61
N LEU A 369 0.76 -7.29 -12.15
CA LEU A 369 -0.52 -6.94 -11.54
C LEU A 369 -1.49 -8.13 -11.49
N ASP A 370 -1.42 -9.02 -12.49
CA ASP A 370 -2.27 -10.20 -12.64
C ASP A 370 -2.15 -11.21 -11.49
N GLU A 371 -1.05 -11.16 -10.72
CA GLU A 371 -0.92 -11.92 -9.47
C GLU A 371 -1.88 -11.45 -8.36
N LEU A 372 -2.37 -10.21 -8.44
CA LEU A 372 -3.30 -9.62 -7.47
C LEU A 372 -4.69 -9.40 -8.11
N VAL A 373 -4.75 -8.70 -9.24
CA VAL A 373 -6.01 -8.33 -9.91
C VAL A 373 -6.19 -9.16 -11.18
N GLN A 374 -7.16 -10.06 -11.15
CA GLN A 374 -7.56 -10.90 -12.28
C GLN A 374 -8.76 -10.24 -12.95
N HIS A 375 -8.52 -9.70 -14.16
CA HIS A 375 -9.50 -8.92 -14.91
C HIS A 375 -10.82 -9.67 -15.10
N GLY A 376 -11.92 -9.07 -14.65
CA GLY A 376 -13.27 -9.65 -14.73
C GLY A 376 -13.58 -10.69 -13.65
N GLU A 377 -12.63 -11.06 -12.79
CA GLU A 377 -12.85 -12.03 -11.71
C GLU A 377 -12.96 -11.38 -10.33
N ASN A 378 -11.90 -10.67 -9.89
CA ASN A 378 -11.85 -10.02 -8.58
C ASN A 378 -11.68 -8.48 -8.68
N GLY A 379 -11.67 -7.96 -9.91
CA GLY A 379 -11.51 -6.56 -10.23
C GLY A 379 -11.35 -6.38 -11.74
N TYR A 380 -11.09 -5.16 -12.19
CA TYR A 380 -10.83 -4.86 -13.58
C TYR A 380 -9.49 -4.15 -13.74
N VAL A 381 -8.99 -4.21 -14.95
CA VAL A 381 -7.66 -3.70 -15.33
C VAL A 381 -7.84 -2.73 -16.49
N PHE A 382 -7.10 -1.62 -16.48
CA PHE A 382 -7.11 -0.62 -17.55
C PHE A 382 -5.68 -0.13 -17.85
N LYS A 383 -5.44 0.37 -19.05
CA LYS A 383 -4.17 0.99 -19.48
C LYS A 383 -4.31 2.47 -19.79
N THR A 384 -5.51 2.89 -20.16
CA THR A 384 -5.75 4.23 -20.73
C THR A 384 -6.93 4.90 -20.04
N SER A 385 -7.01 6.23 -20.20
CA SER A 385 -8.14 7.02 -19.72
C SER A 385 -9.46 6.62 -20.38
N ASP A 386 -9.43 6.21 -21.66
CA ASP A 386 -10.59 5.71 -22.38
C ASP A 386 -11.12 4.41 -21.77
N GLU A 387 -10.25 3.43 -21.53
CA GLU A 387 -10.62 2.17 -20.86
C GLU A 387 -11.16 2.42 -19.45
N LEU A 388 -10.48 3.25 -18.66
CA LEU A 388 -10.93 3.61 -17.32
C LEU A 388 -12.31 4.29 -17.37
N SER A 389 -12.51 5.23 -18.29
CA SER A 389 -13.79 5.95 -18.41
C SER A 389 -14.95 5.02 -18.75
N LYS A 390 -14.74 4.08 -19.69
CA LYS A 390 -15.75 3.07 -20.06
C LYS A 390 -16.10 2.18 -18.89
N GLN A 391 -15.09 1.73 -18.13
CA GLN A 391 -15.30 0.90 -16.96
C GLN A 391 -16.05 1.65 -15.84
N ILE A 392 -15.70 2.91 -15.54
CA ILE A 392 -16.42 3.72 -14.54
C ILE A 392 -17.88 3.97 -14.98
N VAL A 393 -18.10 4.36 -16.24
CA VAL A 393 -19.46 4.58 -16.77
C VAL A 393 -20.29 3.31 -16.71
N SER A 394 -19.74 2.17 -17.16
CA SER A 394 -20.43 0.89 -17.10
C SER A 394 -20.73 0.45 -15.67
N TRP A 395 -19.83 0.72 -14.72
CA TRP A 395 -20.00 0.34 -13.33
C TRP A 395 -21.16 1.07 -12.64
N PHE A 396 -21.39 2.33 -13.01
CA PHE A 396 -22.42 3.17 -12.39
C PHE A 396 -23.67 3.35 -13.26
N GLU A 397 -23.79 2.68 -14.40
CA GLU A 397 -25.00 2.73 -15.23
C GLU A 397 -26.22 2.16 -14.47
N GLU A 398 -27.27 2.97 -14.33
CA GLU A 398 -28.50 2.66 -13.58
C GLU A 398 -28.25 2.34 -12.09
N PHE A 399 -27.09 2.74 -11.54
CA PHE A 399 -26.76 2.58 -10.13
C PHE A 399 -27.68 3.42 -9.22
N PRO A 400 -28.06 2.94 -8.03
CA PRO A 400 -27.71 1.64 -7.41
C PRO A 400 -28.66 0.48 -7.80
N ASN A 401 -29.58 0.70 -8.75
CA ASN A 401 -30.73 -0.17 -8.99
C ASN A 401 -30.53 -1.20 -10.12
N ASN A 402 -29.36 -1.21 -10.76
CA ASN A 402 -29.04 -2.14 -11.83
C ASN A 402 -28.79 -3.56 -11.30
N THR A 403 -29.75 -4.47 -11.48
CA THR A 403 -29.66 -5.85 -10.96
C THR A 403 -28.47 -6.62 -11.52
N LYS A 404 -28.17 -6.48 -12.82
CA LYS A 404 -27.04 -7.20 -13.45
C LYS A 404 -25.69 -6.72 -12.89
N GLN A 405 -25.54 -5.41 -12.73
CA GLN A 405 -24.33 -4.85 -12.15
C GLN A 405 -24.19 -5.26 -10.68
N ASN A 406 -25.28 -5.28 -9.92
CA ASN A 406 -25.28 -5.75 -8.54
C ASN A 406 -24.87 -7.24 -8.43
N GLU A 407 -25.30 -8.10 -9.34
CA GLU A 407 -24.84 -9.49 -9.41
C GLU A 407 -23.32 -9.59 -9.67
N ILE A 408 -22.77 -8.75 -10.57
CA ILE A 408 -21.32 -8.67 -10.81
C ILE A 408 -20.58 -8.25 -9.53
N VAL A 409 -21.10 -7.26 -8.81
CA VAL A 409 -20.52 -6.77 -7.57
C VAL A 409 -20.50 -7.86 -6.50
N GLU A 410 -21.59 -8.61 -6.32
CA GLU A 410 -21.64 -9.71 -5.36
C GLU A 410 -20.67 -10.84 -5.73
N ASN A 411 -20.58 -11.21 -7.01
CA ASN A 411 -19.59 -12.19 -7.48
C ASN A 411 -18.14 -11.76 -7.18
N ILE A 412 -17.81 -10.49 -7.38
CA ILE A 412 -16.49 -9.96 -7.03
C ILE A 412 -16.28 -10.01 -5.52
N LYS A 413 -17.27 -9.58 -4.72
CA LYS A 413 -17.17 -9.63 -3.25
C LYS A 413 -16.92 -11.04 -2.73
N ASP A 414 -17.54 -12.07 -3.30
CA ASP A 414 -17.27 -13.46 -2.94
C ASP A 414 -15.80 -13.86 -3.17
N LYS A 415 -15.20 -13.39 -4.27
CA LYS A 415 -13.76 -13.56 -4.52
C LYS A 415 -12.90 -12.78 -3.52
N LEU A 416 -13.33 -11.59 -3.13
CA LEU A 416 -12.63 -10.79 -2.11
C LEU A 416 -12.72 -11.42 -0.72
N ILE A 417 -13.82 -12.08 -0.37
CA ILE A 417 -13.93 -12.87 0.87
C ILE A 417 -12.88 -13.99 0.88
N GLN A 418 -12.72 -14.73 -0.22
CA GLN A 418 -11.67 -15.76 -0.33
C GLN A 418 -10.26 -15.16 -0.21
N PHE A 419 -10.01 -13.98 -0.79
CA PHE A 419 -8.74 -13.28 -0.63
C PHE A 419 -8.48 -12.89 0.84
N GLN A 420 -9.53 -12.54 1.58
CA GLN A 420 -9.49 -12.14 2.98
C GLN A 420 -9.26 -13.34 3.93
N GLU A 421 -9.55 -14.57 3.54
CA GLU A 421 -9.28 -15.75 4.37
C GLU A 421 -7.77 -15.98 4.59
N ASN A 422 -6.93 -15.63 3.61
CA ASN A 422 -5.49 -15.79 3.69
C ASN A 422 -4.82 -14.50 4.20
N ARG A 423 -4.59 -14.42 5.51
CA ARG A 423 -3.98 -13.26 6.16
C ARG A 423 -2.45 -13.35 6.16
N TRP A 424 -1.82 -12.25 6.56
CA TRP A 424 -0.36 -12.16 6.66
C TRP A 424 0.23 -13.31 7.49
N GLU A 425 -0.33 -13.58 8.67
CA GLU A 425 0.17 -14.58 9.61
C GLU A 425 0.24 -15.99 8.98
N ASP A 426 -0.82 -16.41 8.28
CA ASP A 426 -0.89 -17.72 7.63
C ASP A 426 0.13 -17.83 6.49
N ASN A 427 0.19 -16.81 5.63
CA ASN A 427 1.14 -16.77 4.53
C ASN A 427 2.59 -16.76 5.04
N TRP A 428 2.86 -16.00 6.11
CA TRP A 428 4.17 -15.92 6.72
C TRP A 428 4.60 -17.25 7.35
N ASN A 429 3.70 -17.89 8.10
CA ASN A 429 3.95 -19.20 8.70
C ASN A 429 4.27 -20.26 7.65
N LEU A 430 3.56 -20.24 6.52
CA LEU A 430 3.76 -21.18 5.42
C LEU A 430 5.07 -20.94 4.65
N ARG A 431 5.43 -19.67 4.40
CA ARG A 431 6.49 -19.32 3.44
C ARG A 431 7.81 -18.90 4.07
N ALA A 432 7.77 -18.17 5.19
CA ALA A 432 8.94 -17.50 5.76
C ALA A 432 9.46 -18.15 7.05
N LYS A 433 8.58 -18.70 7.89
CA LYS A 433 8.95 -19.22 9.22
C LYS A 433 10.13 -20.20 9.20
N LYS A 434 10.14 -21.14 8.24
CA LYS A 434 11.18 -22.15 8.05
C LYS A 434 12.61 -21.61 7.92
N PHE A 435 12.79 -20.34 7.56
CA PHE A 435 14.12 -19.73 7.45
C PHE A 435 14.73 -19.34 8.80
N PHE A 436 13.93 -19.30 9.86
CA PHE A 436 14.32 -18.87 11.20
C PHE A 436 14.36 -20.02 12.22
N GLU A 437 14.03 -21.24 11.80
CA GLU A 437 14.02 -22.46 12.62
C GLU A 437 15.41 -23.11 12.74
#